data_AF-A0A3M9Z7U0-F1
#
_entry.id   AF-A0A3M9Z7U0-F1
#
_cell.length_a   1.000
_cell.length_b   1.000
_cell.length_c   1.000
_cell.angle_alpha   90.00
_cell.angle_beta   90.00
_cell.angle_gamma   90.00
#
_symmetry.space_group_name_H-M   'P 1'
#
loop_
_entity.id
_entity.type
_entity.pdbx_description
1 polymer ?
#
loop_
_entity_poly.entity_id
_entity_poly.type
_entity_poly.pdbx_seq_one_letter_code
_entity_poly.pdbx_strand_id
1 'polypeptide(L)'
;MATMGKYCKAYLVKQLRQFEQWSEDTSAIQASDNTVKNSFDDDDVLYLQENYVVTNGIFQDEQIVFDQVTPEWKQFCQTVLQFEVAMLESSK
;
A
#
# COMPACT_ATOMS: atom_id res chain seq x y z
N MET A 1 20.58 -1.30 6.54
CA MET A 1 20.45 -2.63 5.92
C MET A 1 19.05 -2.67 5.33
N ALA A 2 18.93 -2.68 4.00
CA ALA A 2 17.64 -2.66 3.33
C ALA A 2 16.99 -4.04 3.48
N THR A 3 15.98 -4.13 4.34
CA THR A 3 15.13 -5.33 4.44
C THR A 3 14.37 -5.42 3.13
N MET A 4 14.70 -6.41 2.28
CA MET A 4 13.89 -6.70 1.10
C MET A 4 12.47 -6.96 1.60
N GLY A 5 11.55 -6.06 1.26
CA GLY A 5 10.12 -6.37 1.33
C GLY A 5 9.90 -7.54 0.38
N LYS A 6 9.84 -8.77 0.90
CA LYS A 6 9.64 -9.99 0.10
C LYS A 6 8.18 -10.11 -0.34
N TYR A 7 7.28 -9.36 0.30
CA TYR A 7 5.86 -9.40 0.03
C TYR A 7 5.33 -8.02 -0.34
N CYS A 8 4.92 -7.88 -1.59
CA CYS A 8 4.06 -6.79 -2.06
C CYS A 8 2.86 -7.40 -2.77
N LYS A 9 1.68 -6.83 -2.58
CA LYS A 9 0.46 -7.29 -3.24
C LYS A 9 -0.28 -6.10 -3.84
N ALA A 10 -0.65 -6.26 -5.09
CA ALA A 10 -1.32 -5.24 -5.86
C ALA A 10 -2.83 -5.26 -5.56
N TYR A 11 -3.41 -4.11 -5.26
CA TYR A 11 -4.82 -3.92 -4.93
C TYR A 11 -5.39 -2.75 -5.72
N LEU A 12 -6.66 -2.84 -6.07
CA LEU A 12 -7.34 -1.76 -6.79
C LEU A 12 -7.59 -0.59 -5.84
N VAL A 13 -7.51 0.63 -6.35
CA VAL A 13 -7.75 1.85 -5.55
C VAL A 13 -9.17 1.88 -4.99
N LYS A 14 -10.16 1.37 -5.73
CA LYS A 14 -11.52 1.21 -5.19
C LYS A 14 -11.60 0.32 -3.95
N GLN A 15 -10.66 -0.62 -3.79
CA GLN A 15 -10.58 -1.44 -2.58
C GLN A 15 -9.98 -0.65 -1.43
N LEU A 16 -8.93 0.13 -1.70
CA LEU A 16 -8.25 0.94 -0.68
C LEU A 16 -9.15 2.11 -0.21
N ARG A 17 -9.92 2.72 -1.12
CA ARG A 17 -10.92 3.75 -0.83
C ARG A 17 -12.11 3.27 0.01
N GLN A 18 -12.29 1.96 0.21
CA GLN A 18 -13.28 1.45 1.18
C GLN A 18 -12.86 1.72 2.63
N PHE A 19 -11.58 2.04 2.87
CA PHE A 19 -11.13 2.48 4.17
C PHE A 19 -11.45 3.96 4.38
N GLU A 20 -12.24 4.29 5.39
CA GLU A 20 -12.77 5.65 5.59
C GLU A 20 -11.68 6.71 5.85
N GLN A 21 -10.52 6.29 6.39
CA GLN A 21 -9.39 7.18 6.65
C GLN A 21 -8.32 7.10 5.54
N TRP A 22 -8.66 6.53 4.38
CA TRP A 22 -7.76 6.45 3.25
C TRP A 22 -7.44 7.85 2.71
N SER A 23 -6.16 8.15 2.54
CA SER A 23 -5.69 9.43 2.01
C SER A 23 -4.60 9.17 0.97
N GLU A 24 -4.89 9.51 -0.28
CA GLU A 24 -3.93 9.36 -1.39
C GLU A 24 -2.95 10.54 -1.36
N ASP A 25 -1.76 10.35 -0.78
CA ASP A 25 -0.71 11.37 -0.81
C ASP A 25 0.10 11.25 -2.09
N THR A 26 -0.26 12.04 -3.10
CA THR A 26 0.48 12.13 -4.37
C THR A 26 1.58 13.19 -4.33
N SER A 27 1.78 13.86 -3.20
CA SER A 27 2.72 14.97 -3.05
C SER A 27 4.17 14.52 -3.24
N ALA A 28 4.51 13.35 -2.69
CA ALA A 28 5.83 12.74 -2.84
C ALA A 28 6.11 12.24 -4.27
N ILE A 29 5.05 11.91 -5.02
CA ILE A 29 5.11 11.32 -6.35
C ILE A 29 5.35 12.39 -7.42
N GLN A 30 4.65 13.53 -7.34
CA GLN A 30 4.81 14.64 -8.29
C GLN A 30 6.25 15.16 -8.40
N ALA A 31 7.02 15.08 -7.32
CA ALA A 31 8.39 15.59 -7.28
C ALA A 31 9.37 14.75 -8.09
N SER A 32 9.08 13.46 -8.29
CA SER A 32 10.01 12.51 -8.91
C SER A 32 9.73 12.28 -10.40
N ASP A 33 8.48 12.32 -10.84
CA ASP A 33 8.16 11.98 -12.24
C ASP A 33 6.89 12.71 -12.73
N ASN A 34 7.03 13.47 -13.82
CA ASN A 34 5.95 14.28 -14.39
C ASN A 34 4.86 13.44 -15.10
N THR A 35 5.06 12.13 -15.21
CA THR A 35 4.16 11.19 -15.90
C THR A 35 3.12 10.58 -14.96
N VAL A 36 3.25 10.78 -13.65
CA VAL A 36 2.35 10.15 -12.68
C VAL A 36 1.11 11.01 -12.47
N LYS A 37 -0.05 10.39 -12.66
CA LYS A 37 -1.35 11.07 -12.54
C LYS A 37 -1.55 11.56 -11.11
N ASN A 38 -2.01 12.81 -10.97
CA ASN A 38 -2.33 13.41 -9.67
C ASN A 38 -3.52 12.75 -8.95
N SER A 39 -4.26 11.89 -9.65
CA SER A 39 -5.46 11.24 -9.13
C SER A 39 -5.50 9.81 -9.66
N PHE A 40 -5.68 8.87 -8.76
CA PHE A 40 -5.90 7.48 -9.13
C PHE A 40 -7.39 7.25 -9.37
N ASP A 41 -7.68 6.49 -10.42
CA ASP A 41 -9.03 6.01 -10.72
C ASP A 41 -9.31 4.75 -9.90
N ASP A 42 -10.58 4.41 -9.71
CA ASP A 42 -11.02 3.22 -9.00
C ASP A 42 -10.47 1.91 -9.61
N ASP A 43 -10.19 1.91 -10.91
CA ASP A 43 -9.57 0.80 -11.64
C ASP A 43 -8.03 0.83 -11.68
N ASP A 44 -7.41 1.85 -11.07
CA ASP A 44 -5.96 1.91 -10.88
C ASP A 44 -5.51 0.94 -9.79
N VAL A 45 -4.25 0.51 -9.84
CA VAL A 45 -3.71 -0.55 -9.00
C VAL A 45 -2.50 -0.04 -8.23
N LEU A 46 -2.62 -0.06 -6.90
CA LEU A 46 -1.53 0.28 -5.99
C LEU A 46 -0.95 -0.97 -5.33
N TYR A 47 0.28 -0.86 -4.86
CA TYR A 47 1.01 -1.96 -4.26
C TYR A 47 1.05 -1.78 -2.75
N LEU A 48 0.40 -2.68 -2.02
CA LEU A 48 0.52 -2.78 -0.57
C LEU A 48 1.78 -3.58 -0.24
N GLN A 49 2.71 -2.94 0.44
CA GLN A 49 3.95 -3.53 0.94
C GLN A 49 3.71 -4.28 2.26
N GLU A 50 4.62 -5.18 2.62
CA GLU A 50 4.57 -5.93 3.90
C GLU A 50 4.57 -5.04 5.14
N ASN A 51 5.12 -3.83 5.04
CA ASN A 51 5.06 -2.81 6.09
C ASN A 51 3.69 -2.13 6.19
N TYR A 52 2.67 -2.59 5.45
CA TYR A 52 1.35 -1.97 5.31
C TYR A 52 1.38 -0.57 4.69
N VAL A 53 2.48 -0.22 4.04
CA VAL A 53 2.64 1.02 3.27
C VAL A 53 2.14 0.76 1.85
N VAL A 54 1.38 1.69 1.29
CA VAL A 54 0.92 1.60 -0.10
C VAL A 54 1.79 2.49 -0.97
N THR A 55 2.30 1.91 -2.04
CA THR A 55 3.15 2.56 -3.03
C THR A 55 2.54 2.41 -4.42
N ASN A 56 2.77 3.38 -5.31
CA ASN A 56 2.37 3.30 -6.71
C ASN A 56 3.37 2.47 -7.57
N GLY A 57 4.05 1.52 -6.95
CA GLY A 57 5.08 0.72 -7.60
C GLY A 57 5.63 -0.39 -6.71
N ILE A 58 6.50 -1.22 -7.29
CA ILE A 58 7.10 -2.38 -6.60
C ILE A 58 8.16 -2.00 -5.57
N PHE A 59 8.65 -0.76 -5.60
CA PHE A 59 9.69 -0.27 -4.68
C PHE A 59 9.04 0.35 -3.43
N GLN A 60 9.48 -0.09 -2.25
CA GLN A 60 8.95 0.36 -0.95
C GLN A 60 9.36 1.78 -0.54
N ASP A 61 10.44 2.31 -1.13
CA ASP A 61 11.07 3.59 -0.76
C ASP A 61 10.74 4.71 -1.77
N GLU A 62 10.04 4.36 -2.85
CA GLU A 62 9.68 5.29 -3.91
C GLU A 62 8.17 5.28 -4.12
N GLN A 63 7.64 6.43 -4.50
CA GLN A 63 6.24 6.57 -4.92
C GLN A 63 5.24 6.15 -3.82
N ILE A 64 5.53 6.52 -2.57
CA ILE A 64 4.64 6.27 -1.42
C ILE A 64 3.36 7.07 -1.62
N VAL A 65 2.22 6.37 -1.60
CA VAL A 65 0.88 6.94 -1.66
C VAL A 65 0.28 7.02 -0.27
N PHE A 66 0.58 6.06 0.60
CA PHE A 66 0.06 6.02 1.96
C PHE A 66 1.02 5.28 2.90
N ASP A 67 1.58 5.99 3.88
CA ASP A 67 2.48 5.43 4.90
C ASP A 67 1.87 5.38 6.31
N GLN A 68 0.61 5.77 6.47
CA GLN A 68 -0.05 5.81 7.78
C GLN A 68 -0.52 4.42 8.24
N VAL A 69 0.39 3.67 8.83
CA VAL A 69 0.16 2.30 9.31
C VAL A 69 -0.52 2.29 10.68
N THR A 70 -1.83 2.56 10.72
CA THR A 70 -2.64 2.51 11.95
C THR A 70 -3.11 1.08 12.26
N PRO A 71 -3.47 0.75 13.52
CA PRO A 71 -4.06 -0.54 13.85
C PRO A 71 -5.37 -0.82 13.09
N GLU A 72 -6.19 0.22 12.88
CA GLU A 72 -7.42 0.15 12.08
C GLU A 72 -7.12 -0.23 10.62
N TRP A 73 -6.08 0.39 10.04
CA TRP A 73 -5.60 0.06 8.70
C TRP A 73 -5.12 -1.39 8.60
N LYS A 74 -4.36 -1.88 9.58
CA LYS A 74 -3.93 -3.29 9.61
C LYS A 74 -5.11 -4.24 9.68
N GLN A 75 -6.11 -3.94 10.50
CA GLN A 75 -7.36 -4.70 10.54
C GLN A 75 -8.05 -4.70 9.18
N PHE A 76 -8.23 -3.54 8.56
CA PHE A 76 -8.83 -3.42 7.23
C PHE A 76 -8.08 -4.24 6.18
N CYS A 77 -6.75 -4.18 6.19
CA CYS A 77 -5.91 -4.97 5.30
C CYS A 77 -6.13 -6.46 5.50
N GLN A 78 -6.25 -6.95 6.73
CA GLN A 78 -6.44 -8.37 7.01
C GLN A 78 -7.88 -8.84 6.79
N THR A 79 -8.88 -8.01 7.07
CA THR A 79 -10.30 -8.41 6.99
C THR A 79 -10.92 -8.14 5.62
N VAL A 80 -10.65 -6.97 5.04
CA VAL A 80 -11.25 -6.53 3.76
C VAL A 80 -10.35 -6.86 2.59
N LEU A 81 -9.08 -6.45 2.64
CA LEU A 81 -8.13 -6.77 1.57
C LEU A 81 -7.65 -8.23 1.61
N GLN A 82 -7.91 -8.94 2.72
CA GLN A 82 -7.42 -10.30 2.98
C GLN A 82 -5.91 -10.38 2.71
N PHE A 83 -5.19 -9.32 3.10
CA PHE A 83 -3.76 -9.24 3.08
C PHE A 83 -3.21 -9.98 4.31
N GLU A 84 -3.12 -11.29 4.16
CA GLU A 84 -2.39 -12.13 5.10
C GLU A 84 -0.90 -12.03 4.77
N VAL A 85 -0.21 -11.10 5.44
CA VAL A 85 1.20 -11.35 5.74
C VAL A 85 1.18 -12.55 6.66
N ALA A 86 1.33 -13.73 6.09
CA ALA A 86 1.75 -14.89 6.83
C ALA A 86 3.10 -14.53 7.43
N MET A 87 3.09 -13.88 8.60
CA MET A 87 4.04 -14.24 9.61
C MET A 87 3.84 -15.75 9.70
N LEU A 88 4.78 -16.50 9.12
CA LEU A 88 4.97 -17.90 9.40
C LEU A 88 5.21 -17.95 10.91
N GLU A 89 4.14 -17.88 11.69
CA GLU A 89 4.12 -18.43 13.02
C GLU A 89 4.45 -19.89 12.80
N SER A 90 5.73 -20.15 13.04
CA SER A 90 6.32 -21.47 13.06
C SER A 90 5.68 -22.17 14.24
N SER A 91 4.42 -22.57 14.09
CA SER A 91 3.75 -23.43 15.04
C SER A 91 4.33 -24.82 14.85
N LYS A 92 5.35 -25.13 15.65
CA LYS A 92 5.58 -26.50 16.09
C LYS A 92 6.23 -26.56 17.47
#